data_AF-A0A1H4D608-F1
#
_entry.id   AF-A0A1H4D608-F1
#
_cell.length_a   1.000
_cell.length_b   1.000
_cell.length_c   1.000
_cell.angle_alpha   90.00
_cell.angle_beta   90.00
_cell.angle_gamma   90.00
#
_symmetry.space_group_name_H-M   'P 1'
#
loop_
_entity.id
_entity.type
_entity.pdbx_description
1 polymer ?
#
loop_
_entity_poly.entity_id
_entity_poly.type
_entity_poly.pdbx_seq_one_letter_code
_entity_poly.pdbx_strand_id
1 'polypeptide(L)'
;MRTSRTNDYQKQNAYSNGIYSEDSIGLRPEWITIKQAANYASVSERTIRSWLKDGLSYSKASKKLILIRIVNIDNYLLSKEVNSSHCEVFKKVDDLLCFS
;
A
#
# COMPACT_ATOMS: atom_id res chain seq x y z
N MET A 1 9.77 -41.55 15.96
CA MET A 1 10.40 -40.24 15.68
C MET A 1 9.98 -39.79 14.28
N ARG A 2 9.21 -38.70 14.16
CA ARG A 2 8.93 -38.04 12.86
C ARG A 2 9.49 -36.63 12.93
N THR A 3 10.64 -36.43 12.31
CA THR A 3 11.15 -35.10 12.01
C THR A 3 10.44 -34.60 10.76
N SER A 4 9.30 -33.94 10.94
CA SER A 4 8.72 -33.13 9.87
C SER A 4 9.61 -31.90 9.70
N ARG A 5 10.58 -32.03 8.79
CA ARG A 5 11.11 -30.91 8.01
C ARG A 5 9.92 -30.05 7.62
N THR A 6 9.83 -28.84 8.17
CA THR A 6 8.81 -27.85 7.78
C THR A 6 9.06 -27.52 6.33
N ASN A 7 8.25 -28.22 5.55
CA ASN A 7 8.22 -28.41 4.12
C ASN A 7 7.72 -27.12 3.47
N ASP A 8 8.01 -26.95 2.19
CA ASP A 8 7.91 -25.76 1.34
C ASP A 8 6.50 -25.10 1.24
N TYR A 9 5.55 -25.58 2.03
CA TYR A 9 4.19 -25.05 2.23
C TYR A 9 4.13 -23.58 2.66
N GLN A 10 5.15 -23.05 3.35
CA GLN A 10 5.12 -21.65 3.76
C GLN A 10 5.43 -20.66 2.63
N LYS A 11 6.09 -21.08 1.54
CA LYS A 11 6.38 -20.21 0.38
C LYS A 11 5.31 -20.29 -0.70
N GLN A 12 4.71 -21.47 -0.91
CA GLN A 12 3.65 -21.64 -1.90
C GLN A 12 2.32 -20.98 -1.50
N ASN A 13 2.07 -20.79 -0.19
CA ASN A 13 0.89 -20.08 0.29
C ASN A 13 0.87 -18.55 0.00
N ALA A 14 1.99 -17.97 -0.46
CA ALA A 14 2.11 -16.53 -0.67
C ALA A 14 1.93 -16.10 -2.15
N TYR A 15 1.93 -17.02 -3.11
CA TYR A 15 1.27 -16.80 -4.40
C TYR A 15 -0.25 -16.97 -4.27
N SER A 16 -0.69 -17.90 -3.41
CA SER A 16 -2.08 -18.36 -3.32
C SER A 16 -3.06 -17.40 -2.62
N ASN A 17 -2.62 -16.25 -2.10
CA ASN A 17 -3.54 -15.17 -1.70
C ASN A 17 -4.09 -14.39 -2.91
N GLY A 18 -3.68 -14.72 -4.14
CA GLY A 18 -4.47 -14.54 -5.37
C GLY A 18 -4.89 -13.11 -5.69
N ILE A 19 -3.97 -12.15 -5.69
CA ILE A 19 -4.31 -10.75 -6.02
C ILE A 19 -3.81 -10.33 -7.41
N TYR A 20 -2.72 -10.90 -7.94
CA TYR A 20 -2.22 -10.54 -9.28
C TYR A 20 -1.52 -11.70 -10.00
N SER A 21 -1.84 -11.90 -11.29
CA SER A 21 -1.15 -12.78 -12.25
C SER A 21 -0.55 -11.94 -13.38
N GLU A 22 0.61 -12.34 -13.90
CA GLU A 22 1.46 -11.51 -14.78
C GLU A 22 0.92 -11.28 -16.21
N ASP A 23 -0.01 -12.10 -16.71
CA ASP A 23 -0.25 -12.20 -18.17
C ASP A 23 -1.67 -11.87 -18.65
N SER A 24 -2.48 -11.08 -17.94
CA SER A 24 -3.87 -10.87 -18.36
C SER A 24 -4.32 -9.45 -18.05
N ILE A 25 -4.92 -8.79 -19.04
CA ILE A 25 -5.53 -7.44 -18.99
C ILE A 25 -6.04 -7.14 -17.55
N GLY A 26 -5.27 -6.28 -16.86
CA GLY A 26 -5.15 -6.25 -15.41
C GLY A 26 -6.35 -5.70 -14.65
N LEU A 27 -7.38 -6.54 -14.48
CA LEU A 27 -8.46 -6.30 -13.52
C LEU A 27 -7.90 -6.42 -12.10
N ARG A 28 -7.35 -5.32 -11.60
CA ARG A 28 -7.03 -5.19 -10.18
C ARG A 28 -8.32 -5.36 -9.38
N PRO A 29 -8.35 -6.14 -8.28
CA PRO A 29 -9.53 -6.21 -7.43
C PRO A 29 -9.87 -4.79 -7.00
N GLU A 30 -11.04 -4.31 -7.45
CA GLU A 30 -11.43 -2.91 -7.27
C GLU A 30 -11.42 -2.55 -5.79
N TRP A 31 -11.76 -3.51 -4.92
CA TRP A 31 -11.86 -3.38 -3.47
C TRP A 31 -10.78 -4.17 -2.74
N ILE A 32 -10.07 -3.49 -1.85
CA ILE A 32 -8.98 -4.07 -1.06
C ILE A 32 -9.14 -3.75 0.42
N THR A 33 -8.63 -4.64 1.28
CA THR A 33 -8.60 -4.46 2.74
C THR A 33 -7.58 -3.39 3.16
N ILE A 34 -7.65 -2.92 4.40
CA ILE A 34 -6.66 -1.97 4.96
C ILE A 34 -5.22 -2.48 4.82
N LYS A 35 -4.98 -3.77 5.07
CA LYS A 35 -3.65 -4.37 4.96
C LYS A 35 -3.15 -4.36 3.51
N GLN A 36 -4.01 -4.69 2.55
CA GLN A 36 -3.68 -4.63 1.13
C GLN A 36 -3.48 -3.19 0.66
N ALA A 37 -4.28 -2.23 1.15
CA ALA A 37 -4.14 -0.81 0.86
C ALA A 37 -2.82 -0.24 1.38
N ALA A 38 -2.40 -0.66 2.57
CA ALA A 38 -1.11 -0.32 3.15
C ALA A 38 0.05 -0.81 2.28
N ASN A 39 -0.02 -2.07 1.83
CA ASN A 39 0.95 -2.64 0.90
C ASN A 39 0.94 -1.92 -0.46
N TYR A 40 -0.25 -1.60 -0.99
CA TYR A 40 -0.42 -0.90 -2.26
C TYR A 40 0.26 0.47 -2.25
N ALA A 41 -0.01 1.27 -1.22
CA ALA A 41 0.56 2.61 -1.09
C ALA A 41 1.95 2.64 -0.43
N SER A 42 2.54 1.48 -0.11
CA SER A 42 3.82 1.38 0.62
C SER A 42 3.86 2.17 1.94
N VAL A 43 2.75 2.17 2.69
CA VAL A 43 2.62 2.86 3.98
C VAL A 43 2.18 1.89 5.08
N SER A 44 2.19 2.35 6.33
CA SER A 44 1.68 1.55 7.45
C SER A 44 0.14 1.48 7.47
N GLU A 45 -0.43 0.41 8.04
CA GLU A 45 -1.89 0.33 8.27
C GLU A 45 -2.40 1.49 9.15
N ARG A 46 -1.57 2.01 10.06
CA ARG A 46 -1.89 3.18 10.88
C ARG A 46 -2.09 4.43 10.02
N THR A 47 -1.24 4.61 9.01
CA THR A 47 -1.34 5.70 8.04
C THR A 47 -2.64 5.61 7.25
N ILE A 48 -2.98 4.42 6.73
CA ILE A 48 -4.27 4.19 6.05
C ILE A 48 -5.44 4.54 6.99
N ARG A 49 -5.39 4.13 8.26
CA ARG A 49 -6.43 4.48 9.24
C ARG A 49 -6.51 5.97 9.52
N SER A 50 -5.41 6.70 9.43
CA SER A 50 -5.42 8.16 9.47
C SER A 50 -6.17 8.70 8.25
N TRP A 51 -5.81 8.24 7.05
CA TRP A 51 -6.47 8.68 5.81
C TRP A 51 -7.98 8.43 5.83
N LEU A 52 -8.44 7.32 6.40
CA LEU A 52 -9.87 7.04 6.59
C LEU A 52 -10.57 8.08 7.49
N LYS A 53 -9.86 8.66 8.46
CA LYS A 53 -10.36 9.79 9.27
C LYS A 53 -10.29 11.11 8.51
N ASP A 54 -9.28 11.25 7.66
CA ASP A 54 -8.99 12.45 6.87
C ASP A 54 -9.84 12.55 5.59
N GLY A 55 -10.77 11.61 5.37
CA GLY A 55 -11.74 11.65 4.27
C GLY A 55 -11.48 10.69 3.11
N LEU A 56 -10.53 9.75 3.23
CA LEU A 56 -10.38 8.67 2.25
C LEU A 56 -11.67 7.88 2.13
N SER A 57 -12.20 7.75 0.93
CA SER A 57 -13.49 7.07 0.68
C SER A 57 -13.36 5.55 0.84
N TYR A 58 -14.22 4.97 1.69
CA TYR A 58 -14.25 3.54 1.99
C TYR A 58 -15.68 2.99 2.06
N SER A 59 -15.81 1.67 1.92
CA SER A 59 -17.03 0.93 2.19
C SER A 59 -16.87 0.07 3.43
N LYS A 60 -17.92 0.04 4.26
CA LYS A 60 -17.98 -0.77 5.46
C LYS A 60 -18.87 -1.97 5.20
N ALA A 61 -18.26 -3.11 4.85
CA ALA A 61 -19.00 -4.34 4.57
C ALA A 61 -19.53 -5.01 5.86
N SER A 62 -18.89 -4.77 7.01
CA SER A 62 -19.33 -5.25 8.32
C SER A 62 -18.79 -4.36 9.45
N LYS A 63 -19.20 -4.60 10.71
CA LYS A 63 -18.71 -3.86 11.89
C LYS A 63 -17.19 -3.81 11.98
N LYS A 64 -16.49 -4.85 11.53
CA LYS A 64 -15.02 -4.99 11.59
C LYS A 64 -14.32 -5.00 10.23
N LEU A 65 -15.05 -5.01 9.12
CA LEU A 65 -14.46 -5.14 7.78
C LEU A 65 -14.63 -3.83 7.01
N ILE A 66 -13.49 -3.22 6.66
CA ILE A 66 -13.42 -2.02 5.83
C ILE A 66 -12.73 -2.40 4.53
N LEU A 67 -13.37 -2.02 3.41
CA LEU A 67 -12.86 -2.19 2.06
C LEU A 67 -12.68 -0.81 1.43
N ILE A 68 -11.61 -0.66 0.68
CA ILE A 68 -11.20 0.60 0.06
C ILE A 68 -11.04 0.33 -1.42
N ARG A 69 -11.58 1.21 -2.28
CA ARG A 69 -11.30 1.10 -3.71
C ARG A 69 -9.89 1.59 -4.01
N ILE A 70 -9.17 0.90 -4.88
CA ILE A 70 -7.83 1.34 -5.32
C ILE A 70 -7.89 2.77 -5.89
N VAL A 71 -8.87 3.02 -6.77
CA VAL A 71 -9.12 4.33 -7.37
C VAL A 71 -9.33 5.44 -6.32
N ASN A 72 -9.93 5.11 -5.16
CA ASN A 72 -10.11 6.09 -4.09
C ASN A 72 -8.79 6.46 -3.42
N ILE A 73 -7.84 5.53 -3.33
CA ILE A 73 -6.50 5.79 -2.80
C ILE A 73 -5.76 6.70 -3.76
N ASP A 74 -5.78 6.40 -5.06
CA ASP A 74 -5.11 7.21 -6.07
C ASP A 74 -5.70 8.63 -6.09
N ASN A 75 -7.03 8.75 -6.14
CA ASN A 75 -7.72 10.06 -6.08
C ASN A 75 -7.39 10.82 -4.79
N TYR A 76 -7.31 10.13 -3.65
CA TYR A 76 -6.95 10.76 -2.39
C TYR A 76 -5.52 11.31 -2.43
N LEU A 77 -4.55 10.53 -2.92
CA LEU A 77 -3.16 10.97 -3.05
C LEU A 77 -3.03 12.16 -4.01
N LEU A 78 -3.65 12.07 -5.19
CA LEU A 78 -3.70 13.17 -6.16
C LEU A 78 -4.30 14.45 -5.55
N SER A 79 -5.35 14.32 -4.74
CA SER A 79 -5.97 15.48 -4.08
C SER A 79 -5.05 16.16 -3.05
N LYS A 80 -4.10 15.41 -2.47
CA LYS A 80 -3.11 15.94 -1.52
C LYS A 80 -1.92 16.55 -2.24
N GLU A 81 -1.49 15.96 -3.37
CA GLU A 81 -0.40 16.49 -4.20
C GLU A 81 -0.68 17.91 -4.71
N VAL A 82 -1.93 18.19 -5.11
CA VAL A 82 -2.36 19.52 -5.58
C VAL A 82 -2.26 20.59 -4.48
N ASN A 83 -2.28 20.19 -3.20
CA ASN A 83 -2.16 21.11 -2.07
C ASN A 83 -0.71 21.30 -1.58
N SER A 84 0.23 20.49 -2.08
CA SER A 84 1.64 20.48 -1.69
C SER A 84 2.57 21.15 -2.70
N SER A 85 2.08 22.09 -3.52
CA SER A 85 2.93 22.94 -4.39
C SER A 85 3.92 23.82 -3.64
N HIS A 86 4.11 23.62 -2.33
CA HIS A 86 5.31 24.02 -1.61
C HIS A 86 6.19 22.77 -1.40
N CYS A 87 6.93 22.39 -2.44
CA CYS A 87 7.93 21.34 -2.38
C CYS A 87 9.07 21.76 -1.44
N GLU A 88 9.22 21.08 -0.30
CA GLU A 88 10.46 21.13 0.46
C GLU A 88 11.55 20.45 -0.36
N VAL A 89 12.46 21.29 -0.86
CA VAL A 89 13.67 20.89 -1.57
C VAL A 89 14.46 19.94 -0.68
N PHE A 90 14.62 18.70 -1.14
CA PHE A 90 15.64 17.79 -0.61
C PHE A 90 16.99 18.50 -0.70
N LYS A 91 17.51 19.00 0.43
CA LYS A 91 18.91 19.40 0.54
C LYS A 91 19.76 18.15 0.39
N LYS A 92 20.13 17.82 -0.85
CA LYS A 92 21.27 16.97 -1.12
C LYS A 92 22.50 17.68 -0.58
N VAL A 93 23.15 16.97 0.33
CA VAL A 93 24.49 17.14 0.85
C VAL A 93 25.45 17.67 -0.23
N ASP A 94 25.76 18.97 -0.18
CA ASP A 94 26.85 19.61 -0.93
C ASP A 94 28.07 19.88 -0.01
N ASP A 95 28.28 19.04 1.01
CA ASP A 95 29.47 19.12 1.88
C ASP A 95 30.67 18.32 1.34
N LEU A 96 30.69 17.98 0.04
CA LEU A 96 31.79 17.20 -0.59
C LEU A 96 32.54 17.93 -1.71
N LEU A 97 32.56 19.26 -1.75
CA LEU A 97 33.43 20.02 -2.67
C LEU A 97 34.12 21.26 -2.04
N CYS A 98 34.61 21.14 -0.81
CA CYS A 98 35.70 22.00 -0.32
C CYS A 98 36.98 21.19 -0.13
N PHE A 99 37.54 20.70 -1.25
CA PHE A 99 38.98 20.55 -1.38
C PHE A 99 39.51 21.82 -2.04
N SER A 100 39.96 22.78 -1.24
CA SER A 100 41.00 23.73 -1.62
C SER A 100 41.70 24.23 -0.38
#